data_AF-A0A925XFU8-F1
#
_entry.id   AF-A0A925XFU8-F1
#
_cell.length_a   1.000
_cell.length_b   1.000
_cell.length_c   1.000
_cell.angle_alpha   90.00
_cell.angle_beta   90.00
_cell.angle_gamma   90.00
#
_symmetry.space_group_name_H-M   'P 1'
#
loop_
_entity.id
_entity.type
_entity.pdbx_description
1 polymer ?
#
loop_
_entity_poly.entity_id
_entity_poly.type
_entity_poly.pdbx_seq_one_letter_code
_entity_poly.pdbx_strand_id
1 'polypeptide(L)' 'MVQLVLSEEQMKLLERESERVEILAPTGRVLGDFYCGFTPEEVQRALEVRKSNQPTFTTEEVLTHLRSLS' A
#
# COMPACT_ATOMS: atom_id res chain seq x y z
N MET A 1 10.96 -4.89 7.10
CA MET A 1 10.23 -3.97 6.21
C MET A 1 10.74 -4.20 4.80
N VAL A 2 9.89 -4.63 3.86
CA VAL A 2 10.31 -4.83 2.46
C VAL A 2 10.09 -3.52 1.73
N GLN A 3 11.16 -2.90 1.23
CA GLN A 3 11.10 -1.67 0.44
C GLN A 3 11.36 -2.02 -1.02
N LEU A 4 10.43 -1.66 -1.91
CA LEU A 4 10.65 -1.68 -3.36
C LEU A 4 11.23 -0.34 -3.79
N VAL A 5 12.37 -0.36 -4.46
CA VAL A 5 12.96 0.82 -5.11
C VAL A 5 12.55 0.79 -6.57
N LEU A 6 11.81 1.79 -7.00
CA LEU A 6 11.32 1.95 -8.37
C LEU A 6 11.97 3.17 -9.02
N SER A 7 12.17 3.11 -10.34
CA SER A 7 12.55 4.27 -11.14
C SER A 7 11.35 5.17 -11.44
N GLU A 8 11.59 6.43 -11.82
CA GLU A 8 10.53 7.37 -12.20
C GLU A 8 9.68 6.88 -13.37
N GLU A 9 10.28 6.18 -14.35
CA GLU A 9 9.53 5.63 -15.49
C GLU A 9 8.60 4.48 -15.06
N GLN A 10 9.08 3.62 -14.16
CA GLN A 10 8.25 2.58 -13.56
C GLN A 10 7.10 3.20 -12.75
N MET A 11 7.35 4.30 -12.03
CA MET A 11 6.32 5.00 -11.28
C MET A 11 5.21 5.56 -12.19
N LYS A 12 5.56 6.15 -13.33
CA LYS A 12 4.59 6.70 -14.30
C LYS A 12 3.71 5.63 -14.96
N LEU A 13 4.22 4.42 -15.12
CA LEU A 13 3.43 3.27 -15.60
C LEU A 13 2.37 2.87 -14.58
N LEU A 14 2.71 2.91 -13.29
CA LEU A 14 1.81 2.60 -12.18
C LEU A 14 0.76 3.70 -11.95
N GLU A 15 1.06 4.97 -12.23
CA GLU A 15 0.10 6.06 -12.05
C GLU A 15 -1.02 6.08 -13.09
N ARG A 16 -0.81 5.47 -14.27
CA ARG A 16 -1.72 5.62 -15.40
C ARG A 16 -2.86 4.63 -15.44
N GLU A 17 -2.75 3.49 -14.77
CA GLU A 17 -3.74 2.43 -14.89
C GLU A 17 -4.20 1.98 -13.51
N SER A 18 -5.52 1.90 -13.33
CA SER A 18 -6.18 1.24 -12.19
C SER A 18 -5.99 -0.28 -12.22
N GLU A 19 -4.83 -0.73 -12.68
CA GLU A 19 -4.55 -2.11 -12.99
C GLU A 19 -3.77 -2.76 -11.85
N ARG A 20 -4.08 -4.03 -11.65
CA ARG A 20 -3.43 -4.88 -10.67
C ARG A 20 -2.01 -5.19 -11.16
N VAL A 21 -1.01 -4.82 -10.37
CA VAL A 21 0.39 -5.03 -10.69
C VAL A 21 0.92 -6.18 -9.87
N GLU A 22 1.40 -7.21 -10.56
CA GLU A 22 2.04 -8.37 -9.94
C GLU A 22 3.54 -8.11 -9.76
N ILE A 23 4.04 -8.37 -8.55
CA ILE A 23 5.46 -8.35 -8.22
C ILE A 23 6.00 -9.76 -8.46
N LEU A 24 6.87 -9.89 -9.45
CA LEU A 24 7.49 -11.16 -9.83
C LEU A 24 8.92 -11.27 -9.29
N ALA A 25 9.30 -12.47 -8.84
CA ALA A 25 10.69 -12.85 -8.64
C ALA A 25 11.41 -12.96 -10.00
N PRO A 26 12.75 -12.89 -10.05
CA PRO A 26 13.52 -13.10 -11.28
C PRO A 26 13.24 -14.46 -11.97
N THR A 27 12.74 -15.44 -11.20
CA THR A 27 12.34 -16.76 -11.70
C THR A 27 10.95 -16.78 -12.35
N GLY A 28 10.23 -15.64 -12.36
CA GLY A 28 8.85 -15.52 -12.84
C GLY A 28 7.79 -15.90 -11.80
N ARG A 29 8.17 -16.25 -10.56
CA ARG A 29 7.22 -16.56 -9.48
C ARG A 29 6.58 -15.28 -8.92
N VAL A 30 5.25 -15.27 -8.73
CA VAL A 30 4.56 -14.18 -8.05
C VAL A 30 4.94 -14.11 -6.57
N LEU A 31 5.44 -12.95 -6.15
CA LEU A 31 5.79 -12.62 -4.76
C LEU A 31 4.67 -11.84 -4.06
N GLY A 32 3.81 -11.18 -4.82
CA GLY A 32 2.65 -10.45 -4.33
C GLY A 32 2.06 -9.60 -5.46
N ASP A 33 1.02 -8.86 -5.13
CA ASP A 33 0.33 -7.94 -6.03
C ASP A 33 -0.07 -6.67 -5.30
N PHE A 34 -0.19 -5.58 -6.03
CA PHE A 34 -0.79 -4.34 -5.51
C PHE A 34 -1.63 -3.69 -6.59
N TYR A 35 -2.70 -3.03 -6.17
CA TYR A 35 -3.53 -2.24 -7.07
C TYR A 35 -2.87 -0.87 -7.23
N CYS A 36 -2.56 -0.55 -8.47
CA CYS A 36 -2.17 0.79 -8.87
C CYS A 36 -3.41 1.62 -9.15
N GLY A 37 -3.34 2.91 -8.84
CA GLY A 37 -4.48 3.82 -8.97
C GLY A 37 -5.36 3.86 -7.72
N PHE A 38 -5.22 4.95 -6.96
CA PHE A 38 -6.29 5.35 -6.05
C PHE A 38 -7.33 6.10 -6.86
N THR A 39 -8.59 5.67 -6.76
CA THR A 39 -9.69 6.48 -7.29
C THR A 39 -9.68 7.85 -6.60
N PRO A 40 -10.11 8.94 -7.27
CA PRO A 40 -10.24 10.25 -6.63
C PRO A 40 -11.05 10.18 -5.31
N GLU A 41 -12.03 9.29 -5.25
CA GLU A 41 -12.85 9.02 -4.06
C GLU A 41 -12.04 8.40 -2.90
N GLU A 42 -11.10 7.50 -3.20
CA GLU A 42 -10.21 6.90 -2.19
C GLU A 42 -9.19 7.91 -1.68
N VAL A 43 -8.66 8.77 -2.57
CA VAL A 43 -7.78 9.88 -2.17
C VAL A 43 -8.54 10.85 -1.27
N GLN A 44 -9.77 11.21 -1.64
CA GLN A 44 -10.62 12.08 -0.85
C GLN A 44 -10.93 11.48 0.53
N ARG A 45 -11.26 10.18 0.59
CA ARG A 45 -11.48 9.46 1.85
C ARG A 45 -10.23 9.45 2.72
N ALA A 46 -9.05 9.20 2.15
CA ALA A 46 -7.79 9.24 2.89
C ALA A 46 -7.47 10.64 3.45
N LEU A 47 -7.78 11.70 2.69
CA LEU A 47 -7.64 13.08 3.15
C LEU A 47 -8.62 13.42 4.28
N GLU A 48 -9.85 12.92 4.22
CA GLU A 48 -10.86 13.08 5.28
C GLU A 48 -10.47 12.34 6.55
N VAL A 49 -9.99 11.10 6.43
CA VAL A 49 -9.46 10.33 7.56
C VAL A 49 -8.25 11.04 8.18
N ARG A 50 -7.33 11.58 7.38
CA ARG A 50 -6.19 12.36 7.88
C ARG A 50 -6.61 13.65 8.60
N LYS A 51 -7.71 14.28 8.18
CA LYS A 51 -8.29 15.45 8.85
C LYS A 51 -9.11 15.08 10.09
N SER A 52 -9.53 13.83 10.20
CA SER A 52 -10.23 13.33 11.37
C SER A 52 -9.24 13.13 12.52
N ASN A 53 -9.63 13.48 13.74
CA ASN A 53 -8.88 13.15 14.96
C ASN A 53 -9.04 11.67 15.35
N GLN A 54 -9.19 10.77 14.37
CA GLN A 54 -9.28 9.35 14.68
C GLN A 54 -7.94 8.86 15.23
N PRO A 55 -7.96 7.98 16.25
CA PRO A 55 -6.74 7.40 16.78
C PRO A 55 -6.02 6.62 15.68
N THR A 56 -4.85 7.09 15.29
CA THR A 56 -3.94 6.38 14.39
C THR A 56 -3.05 5.48 15.21
N PHE A 57 -3.14 4.17 14.99
CA PHE A 57 -2.23 3.20 15.58
C PHE A 57 -1.03 2.99 14.66
N THR A 58 0.15 3.01 15.24
CA THR A 58 1.38 2.58 14.59
C THR A 58 1.35 1.07 14.36
N THR A 59 2.14 0.60 13.39
CA THR A 59 2.32 -0.85 13.15
C THR A 59 2.74 -1.59 14.41
N GLU A 60 3.57 -0.97 15.27
CA GLU A 60 4.04 -1.57 16.51
C GLU A 60 2.93 -1.74 17.55
N GLU A 61 2.04 -0.75 17.70
CA GLU A 61 0.88 -0.83 18.58
C GLU A 61 -0.11 -1.92 18.13
N VAL A 62 -0.37 -2.00 16.82
CA VAL A 62 -1.23 -3.06 16.25
C VAL A 62 -0.63 -4.44 16.51
N LEU A 63 0.68 -4.62 16.25
CA LEU A 63 1.36 -5.90 16.48
C LEU A 63 1.39 -6.29 17.96
N THR A 64 1.57 -5.32 18.85
CA THR A 64 1.53 -5.55 20.30
C THR A 64 0.15 -6.02 20.74
N HIS A 65 -0.91 -5.38 20.25
CA HIS A 65 -2.28 -5.79 20.54
C HIS A 65 -2.58 -7.20 20.03
N LEU A 66 -2.23 -7.51 18.78
CA LEU A 66 -2.48 -8.85 18.22
C LEU A 66 -1.76 -9.96 18.98
N ARG A 67 -0.54 -9.71 19.46
CA ARG A 67 0.21 -10.65 20.32
C ARG A 67 -0.39 -10.81 21.72
N SER A 68 -1.16 -9.84 22.20
CA SER A 68 -1.84 -9.92 23.49
C SER A 68 -3.12 -10.77 23.44
N LEU A 69 -3.62 -11.07 22.24
CA LEU A 69 -4.83 -11.87 22.00
C LEU A 69 -4.54 -13.36 21.74
N SER A 70 -3.27 -13.72 21.62
CA SER A 70 -2.78 -15.10 21.43
C SER A 70 -2.28 -15.68 22.75
#